data_AF-A0A789D756-F1
#
_entry.id   AF-A0A789D756-F1
#
_cell.length_a   1.000
_cell.length_b   1.000
_cell.length_c   1.000
_cell.angle_alpha   90.00
_cell.angle_beta   90.00
_cell.angle_gamma   90.00
#
_symmetry.space_group_name_H-M   'P 1'
#
loop_
_entity.id
_entity.type
_entity.pdbx_description
1 polymer ?
#
loop_
_entity_poly.entity_id
_entity_poly.type
_entity_poly.pdbx_seq_one_letter_code
_entity_poly.pdbx_strand_id
1 'polypeptide(L)' 'MGKITFVVEFEDGKEPPVSANLDVAGGRLVSVLFGDYRDDFFQPEEVDVVREALNELSVDNDDTHAEIIQKMELLTH' A
#
# COMPACT_ATOMS: atom_id res chain seq x y z
N MET A 1 -1.74 -1.48 22.12
CA MET A 1 -0.42 -0.83 21.92
C MET A 1 -0.51 -0.03 20.63
N GLY A 2 0.03 1.19 20.58
CA GLY A 2 0.03 2.00 19.36
C GLY A 2 0.94 1.41 18.29
N LYS A 3 0.61 1.63 17.02
CA LYS A 3 1.42 1.26 15.86
C LYS A 3 1.90 2.52 15.14
N ILE A 4 3.06 2.46 14.50
CA ILE A 4 3.68 3.55 13.75
C ILE A 4 4.22 2.94 12.46
N THR A 5 4.03 3.64 11.34
CA THR A 5 4.56 3.22 10.03
C THR A 5 5.80 4.03 9.70
N PHE A 6 6.86 3.34 9.28
CA PHE A 6 8.12 3.95 8.85
C PHE A 6 8.43 3.55 7.40
N VAL A 7 8.87 4.52 6.61
CA VAL A 7 9.59 4.25 5.35
C VAL A 7 11.07 4.44 5.62
N VAL A 8 11.85 3.39 5.38
CA VAL A 8 13.29 3.35 5.65
C VAL A 8 14.03 3.09 4.34
N GLU A 9 14.98 3.96 4.03
CA GLU A 9 15.84 3.85 2.86
C GLU A 9 17.13 3.09 3.23
N PHE A 10 17.53 2.16 2.36
CA PHE A 10 18.79 1.41 2.45
C PHE A 10 19.60 1.65 1.19
N GLU A 11 20.93 1.56 1.29
CA GLU A 11 21.79 1.52 0.12
C GLU A 11 21.59 0.20 -0.63
N ASP A 12 21.77 0.21 -1.95
CA ASP A 12 21.61 -0.96 -2.82
C ASP A 12 22.49 -2.14 -2.35
N GLY A 13 21.85 -3.29 -2.13
CA GLY A 13 22.50 -4.50 -1.62
C GLY A 13 22.74 -4.51 -0.10
N LYS A 14 22.25 -3.51 0.64
CA LYS A 14 22.28 -3.45 2.11
C LYS A 14 20.89 -3.53 2.74
N GLU A 15 19.90 -3.98 1.99
CA GLU A 15 18.55 -4.22 2.48
C GLU A 15 18.56 -5.37 3.51
N PRO A 16 17.85 -5.23 4.64
CA PRO A 16 17.74 -6.32 5.59
C PRO A 16 16.86 -7.45 5.02
N PRO A 17 17.08 -8.72 5.41
CA PRO A 17 16.17 -9.80 5.06
C PRO A 17 14.80 -9.55 5.70
N VAL A 18 13.71 -9.73 4.94
CA VAL A 18 12.34 -9.54 5.43
C VAL A 18 11.78 -10.87 5.95
N SER A 19 11.34 -10.89 7.21
CA SER A 19 10.70 -12.06 7.84
C SER A 19 9.67 -11.63 8.88
N ALA A 20 8.77 -12.55 9.25
CA ALA A 20 7.81 -12.31 10.32
C ALA A 20 8.56 -12.08 11.65
N ASN A 21 8.19 -11.03 12.38
CA ASN A 21 8.81 -10.59 13.64
C ASN A 21 10.25 -10.04 13.52
N LEU A 22 10.66 -9.55 12.35
CA LEU A 22 11.89 -8.79 12.22
C LEU A 22 11.81 -7.48 13.02
N ASP A 23 12.75 -7.26 13.93
CA ASP A 23 13.02 -5.94 14.48
C ASP A 23 13.75 -5.10 13.42
N VAL A 24 13.13 -3.99 12.99
CA VAL A 24 13.73 -3.11 11.98
C VAL A 24 14.97 -2.43 12.57
N ALA A 25 16.15 -2.79 12.07
CA ALA A 25 17.43 -2.23 12.51
C ALA A 25 18.16 -1.54 11.35
N GLY A 26 18.50 -0.26 11.53
CA GLY A 26 19.33 0.52 10.59
C GLY A 26 18.55 1.29 9.52
N GLY A 27 19.26 1.66 8.46
CA GLY A 27 18.75 2.49 7.36
C GLY A 27 18.54 3.97 7.73
N ARG A 28 18.14 4.78 6.74
CA ARG A 28 17.76 6.17 6.93
C ARG A 28 16.24 6.27 6.96
N LEU A 29 15.70 6.82 8.05
CA LEU A 29 14.28 7.15 8.11
C LEU A 29 13.97 8.28 7.12
N VAL A 30 13.03 8.04 6.20
CA VAL A 30 12.64 9.02 5.17
C VAL A 30 11.17 9.48 5.28
N SER A 31 10.31 8.68 5.91
CA SER A 31 8.91 9.07 6.19
C SER A 31 8.38 8.40 7.46
N VAL A 32 7.47 9.07 8.15
CA VAL A 32 6.80 8.61 9.37
C VAL A 32 5.31 8.89 9.27
N LEU A 33 4.50 7.88 9.60
CA LEU A 33 3.08 8.05 9.94
C LEU A 33 2.89 7.58 11.38
N PHE A 34 2.35 8.46 12.23
CA PHE A 34 1.98 8.13 13.62
C PHE A 34 0.66 7.36 13.66
N GLY A 35 0.67 6.17 13.07
CA GLY A 35 -0.46 5.26 12.91
C GLY A 35 -0.06 4.03 12.09
N ASP A 36 -0.94 3.03 12.05
CA ASP A 36 -0.81 1.92 11.11
C ASP A 36 -1.37 2.38 9.75
N TYR A 37 -0.56 2.44 8.71
CA TYR A 37 -1.02 2.88 7.38
C TYR A 37 -2.15 2.00 6.80
N ARG A 38 -2.24 0.80 7.34
CA ARG A 38 -3.29 -0.20 7.11
C ARG A 38 -4.67 0.20 7.63
N ASP A 39 -4.71 1.06 8.64
CA ASP A 39 -6.00 1.51 9.18
C ASP A 39 -6.80 2.33 8.13
N ASP A 40 -6.13 2.86 7.09
CA ASP A 40 -6.73 3.61 5.98
C ASP A 40 -6.92 2.77 4.70
N PHE A 41 -6.75 1.44 4.76
CA PHE A 41 -7.02 0.57 3.61
C PHE A 41 -8.52 0.48 3.31
N PHE A 42 -8.83 0.22 2.04
CA PHE A 42 -10.18 -0.07 1.61
C PHE A 42 -10.72 -1.33 2.29
N GLN A 43 -12.01 -1.31 2.59
CA GLN A 43 -12.78 -2.53 2.80
C GLN A 43 -13.14 -3.17 1.45
N PRO A 44 -13.34 -4.50 1.38
CA PRO A 44 -13.70 -5.18 0.14
C PRO A 44 -14.91 -4.56 -0.57
N GLU A 45 -15.93 -4.13 0.19
CA GLU A 45 -17.12 -3.51 -0.37
C GLU A 45 -16.84 -2.13 -1.00
N GLU A 46 -15.86 -1.38 -0.47
CA GLU A 46 -15.47 -0.09 -1.03
C GLU A 46 -14.70 -0.27 -2.36
N VAL A 47 -13.89 -1.33 -2.47
CA VAL A 47 -13.21 -1.70 -3.72
C VAL A 47 -14.22 -2.02 -4.81
N ASP A 48 -15.28 -2.77 -4.47
CA ASP A 48 -16.33 -3.14 -5.43
C ASP A 48 -17.06 -1.90 -5.95
N VAL A 49 -17.41 -0.95 -5.08
CA VAL A 49 -18.04 0.32 -5.48
C VAL A 49 -17.16 1.09 -6.48
N VAL A 50 -15.85 1.18 -6.21
CA VAL A 50 -14.94 1.90 -7.11
C VAL A 50 -14.74 1.13 -8.43
N ARG A 51 -14.64 -0.20 -8.38
CA ARG A 51 -14.53 -1.05 -9.58
C ARG A 51 -15.75 -0.92 -10.48
N GLU A 52 -16.95 -0.95 -9.91
CA GLU A 52 -18.20 -0.74 -10.66
C GLU A 52 -18.23 0.65 -11.31
N ALA A 53 -17.91 1.70 -10.54
CA ALA A 53 -17.86 3.06 -11.06
C ALA A 53 -16.87 3.23 -12.22
N LEU A 54 -15.68 2.61 -12.13
CA LEU A 54 -14.68 2.65 -13.21
C LEU A 54 -15.15 1.91 -14.47
N ASN A 55 -15.85 0.78 -14.32
CA ASN A 55 -16.43 0.04 -15.44
C ASN A 55 -17.51 0.84 -16.17
N GLU A 56 -18.31 1.63 -15.44
CA GLU A 56 -19.35 2.47 -16.03
C GLU A 56 -18.80 3.70 -16.76
N LEU A 57 -17.65 4.23 -16.33
CA LEU A 57 -17.06 5.46 -16.91
C LEU A 57 -16.53 5.32 -18.34
N SER A 58 -16.60 4.11 -18.94
CA SER A 58 -16.18 3.82 -20.32
C SER A 58 -14.87 4.50 -20.70
N VAL A 59 -13.84 4.36 -19.85
CA VAL A 59 -12.56 5.02 -20.07
C VAL A 59 -11.78 4.20 -21.11
N ASP A 60 -11.55 4.76 -22.29
CA ASP A 60 -10.87 4.11 -23.44
C ASP A 60 -9.38 3.72 -23.20
N ASN A 61 -8.90 3.79 -21.95
CA ASN A 61 -7.54 3.46 -21.56
C ASN A 61 -7.54 2.29 -20.57
N ASP A 62 -7.71 1.09 -21.12
CA ASP A 62 -7.76 -0.20 -20.39
C ASP A 62 -6.57 -0.39 -19.45
N ASP A 63 -5.38 0.07 -19.84
CA ASP A 63 -4.16 -0.05 -19.04
C ASP A 63 -4.25 0.76 -17.75
N THR A 64 -4.72 2.01 -17.82
CA THR A 64 -4.89 2.86 -16.63
C THR A 64 -5.97 2.30 -15.71
N HIS A 65 -7.06 1.77 -16.28
CA HIS A 65 -8.12 1.14 -15.50
C HIS A 65 -7.57 -0.07 -14.72
N ALA A 66 -6.89 -0.98 -15.40
CA ALA A 66 -6.30 -2.17 -14.78
C ALA A 66 -5.29 -1.79 -13.68
N GLU A 67 -4.45 -0.78 -13.90
CA GLU A 67 -3.51 -0.28 -12.89
C GLU A 67 -4.20 0.27 -11.64
N ILE A 68 -5.31 1.00 -11.78
CA ILE A 68 -6.05 1.53 -10.64
C ILE A 68 -6.66 0.39 -9.81
N ILE A 69 -7.30 -0.57 -10.46
CA ILE A 69 -7.87 -1.75 -9.78
C ILE A 69 -6.76 -2.50 -9.04
N GLN A 70 -5.63 -2.76 -9.68
CA GLN A 70 -4.51 -3.46 -9.06
C GLN A 70 -3.99 -2.71 -7.81
N LYS A 71 -3.85 -1.38 -7.89
CA LYS A 71 -3.42 -0.57 -6.76
C LYS A 71 -4.43 -0.62 -5.61
N MET A 72 -5.73 -0.57 -5.90
CA MET A 72 -6.77 -0.70 -4.88
C MET A 72 -6.71 -2.06 -4.18
N GLU A 73 -6.58 -3.15 -4.93
CA GLU A 73 -6.48 -4.51 -4.38
C GLU A 73 -5.28 -4.66 -3.43
N LEU A 74 -4.15 -4.01 -3.73
CA LEU A 74 -2.98 -3.97 -2.85
C LEU A 74 -3.20 -3.15 -1.56
N LEU A 75 -4.18 -2.24 -1.56
CA LEU A 75 -4.54 -1.34 -0.46
C LEU A 75 -5.86 -1.77 0.21
N THR A 76 -6.14 -3.08 0.24
CA THR A 76 -7.37 -3.66 0.82
C THR A 76 -7.04 -4.65 1.94
N HIS A 77 -7.88 -4.72 2.98
CA HIS A 77 -7.74 -5.67 4.09
C HIS A 77 -8.75 -6.81 4.10
#